data_AF-A0A926EPY0-F1
#
_entry.id   AF-A0A926EPY0-F1
#
_cell.length_a   1.000
_cell.length_b   1.000
_cell.length_c   1.000
_cell.angle_alpha   90.00
_cell.angle_beta   90.00
_cell.angle_gamma   90.00
#
_symmetry.space_group_name_H-M   'P 1'
#
loop_
_entity.id
_entity.type
_entity.pdbx_description
1 polymer ?
#
loop_
_entity_poly.entity_id
_entity_poly.type
_entity_poly.pdbx_seq_one_letter_code
_entity_poly.pdbx_strand_id
1 'polypeptide(L)'
;MKRAAALLAMLLLFATGCQKEPETIVLTGTVEEVNDHCVLISTEDWDHCDRAIVTFDGQMEIPFNLMAGQKLRFTILPTIEQTYPAQVTAIKVVLLKEEQTSSRDDDIRQESSFAQPREDGGMQEENLADG
;
A
#
# COMPACT_ATOMS: atom_id res chain seq x y z
N MET A 1 -37.60 -40.50 42.78
CA MET A 1 -36.54 -40.48 41.74
C MET A 1 -36.87 -39.64 40.49
N LYS A 2 -37.89 -38.75 40.52
CA LYS A 2 -38.26 -37.90 39.35
C LYS A 2 -37.60 -36.51 39.36
N ARG A 3 -37.12 -36.05 40.52
CA ARG A 3 -36.50 -34.73 40.70
C ARG A 3 -35.02 -34.69 40.28
N ALA A 4 -34.34 -35.84 40.26
CA ALA A 4 -32.94 -35.93 39.82
C ALA A 4 -32.80 -35.80 38.29
N ALA A 5 -33.79 -36.26 37.52
CA ALA A 5 -33.78 -36.16 36.06
C ALA A 5 -33.90 -34.71 35.56
N ALA A 6 -34.58 -33.83 36.31
CA ALA A 6 -34.79 -32.44 35.93
C ALA A 6 -33.51 -31.59 36.04
N LEU A 7 -32.62 -31.90 37.00
CA LEU A 7 -31.36 -31.18 37.18
C LEU A 7 -30.32 -31.56 36.11
N LEU A 8 -30.37 -32.79 35.59
CA LEU A 8 -29.45 -33.25 34.55
C LEU A 8 -29.75 -32.61 33.18
N ALA A 9 -31.03 -32.34 32.88
CA ALA A 9 -31.46 -31.73 31.63
C ALA A 9 -31.05 -30.25 31.51
N MET A 10 -30.94 -29.52 32.63
CA MET A 10 -30.55 -28.10 32.63
C MET A 10 -29.06 -27.88 32.36
N LEU A 11 -28.21 -28.89 32.62
CA LEU A 11 -26.77 -28.80 32.38
C LEU A 11 -26.39 -28.95 30.89
N LEU A 12 -27.22 -29.62 30.09
CA LEU A 12 -26.97 -29.90 28.67
C LEU A 12 -27.24 -28.71 27.74
N LEU A 13 -27.93 -27.66 28.21
CA LEU A 13 -28.26 -26.48 27.41
C LEU A 13 -27.10 -25.48 27.24
N PHE A 14 -26.03 -25.60 28.03
CA PHE A 14 -24.86 -24.70 27.92
C PHE A 14 -23.81 -25.16 26.90
N ALA A 15 -24.00 -26.32 26.24
CA ALA A 15 -23.00 -26.88 25.33
C ALA A 15 -23.11 -26.40 23.87
N THR A 16 -24.09 -25.55 23.53
CA THR A 16 -24.22 -24.99 22.17
C THR A 16 -23.67 -23.57 22.08
N GLY A 17 -22.44 -23.40 22.54
CA GLY A 17 -21.64 -22.21 22.23
C GLY A 17 -21.26 -22.26 20.74
N CYS A 18 -22.15 -21.75 19.88
CA CYS A 18 -21.87 -21.52 18.48
C CYS A 18 -20.73 -20.49 18.40
N GLN A 19 -19.49 -20.94 18.21
CA GLN A 19 -18.37 -20.05 17.98
C GLN A 19 -18.57 -19.41 16.60
N LYS A 20 -18.98 -18.14 16.59
CA LYS A 20 -18.99 -17.35 15.36
C LYS A 20 -17.54 -17.10 14.97
N GLU A 21 -17.15 -17.52 13.77
CA GLU A 21 -15.80 -17.27 13.26
C GLU A 21 -15.53 -15.75 13.25
N PRO A 22 -14.31 -15.32 13.62
CA PRO A 22 -13.98 -13.90 13.62
C PRO A 22 -14.08 -13.36 12.19
N GLU A 23 -14.92 -12.34 12.00
CA GLU A 23 -15.05 -11.63 10.73
C GLU A 23 -13.72 -10.90 10.45
N THR A 24 -12.89 -11.46 9.57
CA THR A 24 -11.61 -10.84 9.17
C THR A 24 -11.84 -9.78 8.10
N ILE A 25 -10.98 -8.77 8.10
CA ILE A 25 -11.05 -7.66 7.14
C ILE A 25 -9.80 -7.73 6.25
N VAL A 26 -9.98 -7.52 4.96
CA VAL A 26 -8.86 -7.43 4.02
C VAL A 26 -8.60 -5.97 3.70
N LEU A 27 -7.37 -5.54 3.93
CA LEU A 27 -6.90 -4.18 3.71
C LEU A 27 -5.78 -4.20 2.69
N THR A 28 -5.73 -3.20 1.81
CA THR A 28 -4.61 -2.99 0.90
C THR A 28 -4.01 -1.62 1.19
N GLY A 29 -2.69 -1.53 1.19
CA GLY A 29 -2.01 -0.26 1.40
C GLY A 29 -0.57 -0.28 0.94
N THR A 30 0.00 0.92 0.86
CA THR A 30 1.39 1.13 0.48
C THR A 30 2.21 1.40 1.74
N VAL A 31 3.33 0.70 1.90
CA VAL A 31 4.20 0.86 3.06
C VAL A 31 4.89 2.23 3.02
N GLU A 32 4.67 3.04 4.05
CA GLU A 32 5.36 4.33 4.24
C GLU A 32 6.60 4.16 5.11
N GLU A 33 6.46 3.42 6.21
CA GLU A 33 7.53 3.21 7.20
C GLU A 33 7.55 1.74 7.66
N VAL A 34 8.75 1.22 7.86
CA VAL A 34 8.98 -0.14 8.38
C VAL A 34 9.65 -0.02 9.75
N ASN A 35 9.02 -0.62 10.75
CA ASN A 35 9.56 -0.79 12.11
C ASN A 35 9.73 -2.29 12.42
N ASP A 36 10.30 -2.61 13.58
CA ASP A 36 10.67 -4.00 13.92
C ASP A 36 9.48 -4.98 13.95
N HIS A 37 8.30 -4.51 14.37
CA HIS A 37 7.10 -5.34 14.56
C HIS A 37 5.82 -4.79 13.91
N CYS A 38 5.93 -3.66 13.24
CA CYS A 38 4.80 -3.02 12.60
C CYS A 38 5.24 -2.23 11.36
N VAL A 39 4.27 -1.92 10.52
CA VAL A 39 4.44 -1.04 9.37
C VAL A 39 3.41 0.06 9.41
N LEU A 40 3.81 1.27 9.05
CA LEU A 40 2.88 2.34 8.72
C LEU A 40 2.54 2.22 7.23
N ILE A 41 1.26 2.20 6.92
CA ILE A 41 0.76 2.15 5.54
C ILE A 41 -0.18 3.32 5.27
N SER A 42 -0.17 3.81 4.03
CA SER A 42 -1.29 4.58 3.48
C SER A 42 -2.30 3.64 2.84
N THR A 43 -3.58 3.93 3.05
CA THR A 43 -4.71 3.11 2.59
C THR A 43 -5.57 3.93 1.64
N GLU A 44 -5.77 3.40 0.43
CA GLU A 44 -6.61 4.04 -0.60
C GLU A 44 -8.07 3.56 -0.51
N ASP A 45 -8.26 2.32 -0.08
CA ASP A 45 -9.55 1.61 -0.13
C ASP A 45 -10.25 1.51 1.25
N TRP A 46 -9.82 2.29 2.24
CA TRP A 46 -10.40 2.23 3.60
C TRP A 46 -11.11 3.53 3.96
N ASP A 47 -12.45 3.50 3.95
CA ASP A 47 -13.31 4.68 4.13
C ASP A 47 -13.14 5.42 5.47
N HIS A 48 -12.52 4.78 6.47
CA HIS A 48 -12.44 5.31 7.84
C HIS A 48 -11.07 5.86 8.21
N CYS A 49 -10.04 5.60 7.41
CA CYS A 49 -8.68 6.04 7.70
C CYS A 49 -7.83 6.09 6.42
N ASP A 50 -7.02 7.13 6.26
CA ASP A 50 -6.03 7.24 5.19
C ASP A 50 -4.70 6.58 5.55
N ARG A 51 -4.46 6.32 6.85
CA ARG A 51 -3.21 5.76 7.38
C ARG A 51 -3.46 4.75 8.48
N ALA A 52 -2.72 3.65 8.44
CA ALA A 52 -2.83 2.59 9.44
C ALA A 52 -1.46 2.10 9.90
N ILE A 53 -1.33 1.85 11.20
CA ILE A 53 -0.23 1.10 11.77
C ILE A 53 -0.70 -0.35 11.86
N VAL A 54 -0.03 -1.22 11.11
CA VAL A 54 -0.32 -2.64 11.05
C VAL A 54 0.73 -3.37 11.88
N THR A 55 0.31 -3.90 13.02
CA THR A 55 1.14 -4.75 13.88
C THR A 55 1.05 -6.20 13.41
N PHE A 56 2.18 -6.89 13.34
CA PHE A 56 2.22 -8.30 12.96
C PHE A 56 1.94 -9.19 14.16
N ASP A 57 1.08 -10.19 13.97
CA ASP A 57 0.96 -11.25 14.97
C ASP A 57 2.32 -11.95 15.16
N GLY A 58 2.70 -12.21 16.41
CA GLY A 58 4.03 -12.73 16.74
C GLY A 58 4.33 -14.14 16.21
N GLN A 59 3.32 -14.85 15.69
CA GLN A 59 3.47 -16.16 15.06
C GLN A 59 3.43 -16.10 13.53
N MET A 60 3.28 -14.92 12.94
CA MET A 60 3.20 -14.75 11.49
C MET A 60 4.60 -14.73 10.86
N GLU A 61 4.82 -15.62 9.90
CA GLU A 61 6.01 -15.59 9.06
C GLU A 61 5.82 -14.65 7.85
N ILE A 62 6.80 -13.79 7.59
CA ILE A 62 6.81 -12.88 6.44
C ILE A 62 7.87 -13.40 5.44
N PRO A 63 7.47 -13.96 4.28
CA PRO A 63 8.39 -14.62 3.37
C PRO A 63 9.21 -13.67 2.48
N PHE A 64 9.20 -12.37 2.78
CA PHE A 64 9.86 -11.31 2.03
C PHE A 64 10.34 -10.19 2.94
N ASN A 65 11.29 -9.39 2.45
CA ASN A 65 11.74 -8.21 3.16
C ASN A 65 10.75 -7.07 2.99
N LEU A 66 10.28 -6.52 4.12
CA LEU A 66 9.45 -5.32 4.14
C LEU A 66 10.29 -4.11 3.75
N MET A 67 9.78 -3.31 2.82
CA MET A 67 10.41 -2.07 2.39
C MET A 67 9.36 -1.00 2.15
N ALA A 68 9.72 0.25 2.40
CA ALA A 68 8.89 1.40 2.01
C ALA A 68 8.63 1.40 0.49
N GLY A 69 7.44 1.83 0.09
CA GLY A 69 6.95 1.85 -1.29
C GLY A 69 6.35 0.54 -1.79
N GLN A 70 6.37 -0.54 -1.00
CA GLN A 70 5.71 -1.80 -1.39
C GLN A 70 4.19 -1.70 -1.22
N LYS A 71 3.43 -2.17 -2.22
CA LYS A 71 1.99 -2.38 -2.09
C LYS A 71 1.73 -3.76 -1.49
N LEU A 72 1.09 -3.80 -0.33
CA LEU A 72 0.83 -5.03 0.43
C LEU A 72 -0.67 -5.21 0.65
N ARG A 73 -1.10 -6.46 0.66
CA ARG A 73 -2.45 -6.86 1.09
C ARG A 73 -2.34 -7.53 2.46
N PHE A 74 -3.09 -7.02 3.42
CA PHE A 74 -3.16 -7.50 4.79
C PHE A 74 -4.52 -8.13 5.06
N THR A 75 -4.53 -9.22 5.82
CA THR A 75 -5.73 -9.72 6.49
C THR A 75 -5.61 -9.38 7.96
N ILE A 76 -6.54 -8.58 8.47
CA ILE A 76 -6.53 -8.04 9.82
C ILE A 76 -7.69 -8.57 10.67
N LEU A 77 -7.50 -8.53 11.98
CA LEU A 77 -8.58 -8.73 12.94
C LEU A 77 -9.55 -7.52 12.92
N PRO A 78 -10.84 -7.73 13.22
CA PRO A 78 -11.83 -6.65 13.24
C PRO A 78 -11.66 -5.67 14.43
N THR A 79 -10.70 -5.95 15.32
CA THR A 79 -10.40 -5.11 16.48
C THR A 79 -9.52 -3.93 16.05
N ILE A 80 -10.07 -2.71 16.18
CA ILE A 80 -9.34 -1.46 15.97
C ILE A 80 -8.91 -0.93 17.35
N GLU A 81 -7.61 -0.84 17.61
CA GLU A 81 -7.08 -0.43 18.91
C GLU A 81 -7.06 1.10 19.07
N GLN A 82 -6.85 1.83 17.98
CA GLN A 82 -6.84 3.30 17.92
C GLN A 82 -7.47 3.79 16.62
N THR A 83 -8.06 4.98 16.67
CA THR A 83 -8.84 5.53 15.55
C THR A 83 -8.00 6.33 14.55
N TYR A 84 -6.90 6.98 14.96
CA TYR A 84 -6.02 7.71 14.02
C TYR A 84 -4.57 7.88 14.52
N PRO A 85 -3.56 7.43 13.74
CA PRO A 85 -3.70 6.47 12.64
C PRO A 85 -4.34 5.18 13.15
N ALA A 86 -5.09 4.48 12.29
CA ALA A 86 -5.79 3.28 12.71
C ALA A 86 -4.78 2.20 13.14
N GLN A 87 -4.95 1.63 14.33
CA GLN A 87 -4.09 0.54 14.81
C GLN A 87 -4.82 -0.79 14.69
N VAL A 88 -4.22 -1.72 13.93
CA VAL A 88 -4.81 -3.02 13.60
C VAL A 88 -3.76 -4.12 13.64
N THR A 89 -4.22 -5.34 13.90
CA THR A 89 -3.34 -6.53 13.93
C THR A 89 -3.55 -7.37 12.68
N ALA A 90 -2.47 -7.61 11.93
CA ALA A 90 -2.46 -8.49 10.78
C ALA A 90 -2.13 -9.94 11.16
N ILE A 91 -2.92 -10.86 10.63
CA ILE A 91 -2.73 -12.31 10.73
C ILE A 91 -2.19 -12.92 9.43
N LYS A 92 -2.18 -12.14 8.34
CA LYS A 92 -1.61 -12.53 7.05
C LYS A 92 -1.17 -11.30 6.26
N VAL A 93 -0.04 -11.42 5.55
CA VAL A 93 0.47 -10.40 4.63
C VAL A 93 0.86 -11.02 3.28
N VAL A 94 0.56 -10.33 2.19
CA VAL A 94 0.89 -10.73 0.82
C VAL A 94 1.45 -9.53 0.06
N LEU A 95 2.60 -9.71 -0.59
CA LEU A 95 3.17 -8.72 -1.50
C LEU A 95 2.36 -8.67 -2.80
N LEU A 96 1.82 -7.50 -3.14
CA LEU A 96 1.20 -7.27 -4.44
C LEU A 96 2.29 -6.81 -5.41
N LYS A 97 2.58 -7.65 -6.41
CA LYS A 97 3.55 -7.31 -7.44
C LYS A 97 2.89 -6.33 -8.40
N GLU A 98 3.27 -5.06 -8.34
CA GLU A 98 2.96 -4.14 -9.43
C GLU A 98 3.76 -4.55 -10.65
N GLU A 99 3.08 -4.81 -11.76
CA GLU A 99 3.74 -4.94 -13.06
C GLU A 99 4.33 -3.57 -13.40
N GLN A 100 5.60 -3.37 -13.04
CA GLN A 100 6.35 -2.22 -13.48
C GLN A 100 6.41 -2.26 -15.01
N THR A 101 5.61 -1.43 -15.67
CA THR A 101 5.86 -1.03 -17.05
C THR A 101 7.13 -0.18 -17.02
N SER A 102 8.27 -0.85 -17.19
CA SER A 102 9.55 -0.19 -17.42
C SER A 102 9.52 0.46 -18.80
N SER A 103 8.97 1.67 -18.92
CA SER A 103 9.35 2.56 -20.01
C SER A 103 10.70 3.21 -19.66
N ARG A 104 11.74 2.38 -19.63
CA ARG A 104 13.10 2.80 -19.95
C ARG A 104 13.30 2.41 -21.41
N ASP A 105 12.86 3.28 -22.31
CA ASP A 105 13.45 3.36 -23.63
C ASP A 105 14.22 4.67 -23.67
N ASP A 106 15.54 4.49 -23.71
CA ASP A 106 16.55 5.49 -23.94
C ASP A 106 16.30 6.21 -25.27
N ASP A 107 16.13 7.53 -25.26
CA ASP A 107 16.38 8.34 -26.45
C ASP A 107 17.03 9.67 -26.09
N ILE A 108 18.25 9.58 -25.55
CA ILE A 108 19.24 10.67 -25.67
C ILE A 108 20.04 10.38 -26.93
N ARG A 109 19.67 11.01 -28.04
CA ARG A 109 20.58 11.25 -29.15
C ARG A 109 20.75 12.75 -29.31
N GLN A 110 21.80 13.27 -28.67
CA GLN A 110 22.39 14.55 -29.03
C GLN A 110 22.89 14.45 -30.48
N GLU A 111 22.12 14.98 -31.43
CA GLU A 111 22.64 15.19 -32.76
C GLU A 111 23.37 16.54 -32.79
N SER A 112 24.69 16.43 -32.73
CA SER A 112 25.66 17.44 -33.08
C SER A 112 25.40 17.99 -34.49
N SER A 113 25.01 19.26 -34.60
CA SER A 113 25.20 20.03 -35.83
C SER A 113 26.33 21.04 -35.61
N PHE A 114 27.52 20.53 -35.86
CA PHE A 114 28.72 21.29 -36.19
C PHE A 114 28.48 21.90 -37.58
N ALA A 115 28.19 23.19 -37.66
CA ALA A 115 28.28 23.95 -38.91
C ALA A 115 29.21 25.15 -38.66
N GLN A 116 30.34 25.13 -39.36
CA GLN A 116 31.46 26.05 -39.20
C GLN A 116 31.13 27.47 -39.63
N PRO A 117 31.83 28.49 -39.09
CA PRO A 117 31.78 29.86 -39.59
C PRO A 117 32.73 30.02 -40.77
N ARG A 118 32.32 30.71 -41.85
CA ARG A 118 33.16 31.66 -42.60
C ARG A 118 32.52 32.25 -43.88
N GLU A 119 32.74 33.57 -43.99
CA GLU A 119 32.77 34.47 -45.18
C GLU A 119 31.41 34.66 -45.89
N ASP A 120 30.92 35.87 -46.12
CA ASP A 120 31.54 36.83 -47.02
C ASP A 120 30.92 38.22 -46.83
N GLY A 121 31.72 39.25 -47.10
CA GLY A 121 31.30 40.63 -47.07
C GLY A 121 30.34 40.97 -48.21
N GLY A 122 29.40 41.85 -47.93
CA GLY A 122 28.50 42.42 -48.92
C GLY A 122 28.15 43.84 -48.51
N MET A 123 28.51 44.79 -49.36
CA MET A 123 28.60 46.23 -49.08
C MET A 123 27.24 46.87 -48.76
N GLN A 124 27.31 47.96 -47.99
CA GLN A 124 26.31 49.02 -47.97
C GLN A 124 26.04 49.50 -49.39
N GLU A 125 24.75 49.67 -49.72
CA GLU A 125 24.19 50.85 -50.40
C GLU A 125 22.80 50.47 -50.90
N GLU A 126 21.75 51.12 -50.39
CA GLU A 126 20.76 51.81 -51.24
C GLU A 126 19.60 52.41 -50.42
N ASN A 127 19.55 53.75 -50.44
CA ASN A 127 18.39 54.62 -50.65
C ASN A 127 16.97 54.14 -50.29
N LEU A 128 16.27 54.95 -49.47
CA LEU A 128 15.04 55.71 -49.79
C LEU A 128 14.53 56.29 -48.46
N ALA A 129 14.63 57.59 -48.20
CA ALA A 129 13.61 58.59 -48.55
C ALA A 129 12.19 58.18 -48.08
N ASP A 130 11.64 58.90 -47.10
CA ASP A 130 10.45 59.78 -47.22
C ASP A 130 9.78 59.98 -45.84
N GLY A 131 9.42 61.23 -45.51
CA GLY A 131 8.49 61.57 -44.42
C GLY A 131 9.02 62.51 -43.34
#